data_AF-A0AA86J5Y3-F1
#
_entry.id   AF-A0AA86J5Y3-F1
#
_cell.length_a   1.000
_cell.length_b   1.000
_cell.length_c   1.000
_cell.angle_alpha   90.00
_cell.angle_beta   90.00
_cell.angle_gamma   90.00
#
_symmetry.space_group_name_H-M   'P 1'
#
loop_
_entity.id
_entity.type
_entity.pdbx_description
1 polymer ?
#
loop_
_entity_poly.entity_id
_entity_poly.type
_entity_poly.pdbx_seq_one_letter_code
_entity_poly.pdbx_strand_id
1 'polypeptide(L)'
;MIYLTTDQFDQAVYFELRRSEHPRRSGGAMHVLHGLLGNGVSEMPVTIRSGQDWTDVDFGKGNLLNFVDERTVRRMLGQVAREMELH
;
A
#
# COMPACT_ATOMS: atom_id res chain seq x y z
N MET A 1 1.69 9.52 -6.78
CA MET A 1 0.85 8.54 -7.49
C MET A 1 1.78 7.51 -8.12
N ILE A 2 1.66 6.24 -7.74
CA ILE A 2 2.49 5.13 -8.22
C ILE A 2 1.60 4.23 -9.06
N TYR A 3 2.06 3.83 -10.24
CA TYR A 3 1.35 2.86 -11.09
C TYR A 3 1.99 1.48 -10.92
N LEU A 4 1.18 0.49 -10.61
CA LEU A 4 1.54 -0.91 -10.47
C LEU A 4 0.85 -1.67 -11.61
N THR A 5 1.62 -2.30 -12.48
CA THR A 5 1.10 -3.17 -13.54
C THR A 5 1.30 -4.62 -13.12
N THR A 6 0.23 -5.42 -13.09
CA THR A 6 0.34 -6.87 -12.93
C THR A 6 0.21 -7.53 -14.31
N ASP A 7 1.15 -8.41 -14.63
CA ASP A 7 1.25 -9.16 -15.88
C ASP A 7 0.10 -10.16 -16.07
N GLN A 8 -0.47 -10.67 -14.97
CA GLN A 8 -1.54 -11.67 -15.04
C GLN A 8 -2.91 -11.16 -15.51
N PHE A 9 -3.16 -9.84 -15.50
CA PHE A 9 -4.48 -9.31 -15.84
C PHE A 9 -4.47 -8.09 -16.78
N ASP A 10 -3.29 -7.61 -17.24
CA ASP A 10 -3.17 -6.35 -18.01
C ASP A 10 -3.85 -5.15 -17.31
N GLN A 11 -3.98 -5.21 -15.98
CA GLN A 11 -4.65 -4.16 -15.21
C GLN A 11 -3.60 -3.25 -14.56
N ALA A 12 -3.68 -1.97 -14.91
CA ALA A 12 -2.97 -0.91 -14.23
C ALA A 12 -3.70 -0.57 -12.93
N VAL A 13 -3.03 -0.75 -11.81
CA VAL A 13 -3.49 -0.30 -10.50
C VAL A 13 -2.72 0.96 -10.14
N TYR A 14 -3.40 2.07 -9.82
CA TYR A 14 -2.76 3.22 -9.23
C TYR A 14 -2.83 3.17 -7.71
N PHE A 15 -1.83 3.78 -7.11
CA PHE A 15 -1.73 3.94 -5.68
C PHE A 15 -1.45 5.41 -5.33
N GLU A 16 -2.37 6.02 -4.61
CA GLU A 16 -2.15 7.32 -3.97
C GLU A 16 -1.84 7.09 -2.50
N LEU A 17 -0.63 7.49 -2.08
CA LEU A 17 -0.19 7.48 -0.68
C LEU A 17 -0.19 8.88 -0.12
N ARG A 18 -0.78 9.04 1.05
CA ARG A 18 -0.61 10.21 1.92
C ARG A 18 0.14 9.77 3.16
N ARG A 19 1.41 10.21 3.25
CA ARG A 19 2.24 10.02 4.45
C ARG A 19 1.67 10.90 5.57
N SER A 20 1.04 10.29 6.56
CA SER A 20 0.74 10.94 7.83
C SER A 20 1.87 10.63 8.79
N GLU A 21 2.77 11.58 9.01
CA GLU A 21 3.80 11.42 10.03
C GLU A 21 3.14 11.48 11.41
N HIS A 22 2.93 10.33 12.05
CA HIS A 22 2.57 10.30 13.45
C HIS A 22 3.83 10.46 14.32
N PRO A 23 3.80 11.28 15.38
CA PRO A 23 4.97 11.52 16.22
C PRO A 23 5.48 10.22 16.83
N ARG A 24 6.80 10.04 16.76
CA ARG A 24 7.55 8.90 17.31
C ARG A 24 7.15 8.66 18.77
N ARG A 25 6.33 7.64 19.04
CA ARG A 25 6.15 7.13 20.41
C ARG A 25 7.28 6.14 20.69
N SER A 26 8.20 6.56 21.54
CA SER A 26 9.25 5.79 22.22
C SER A 26 9.14 4.27 22.06
N GLY A 27 10.03 3.65 21.27
CA GLY A 27 10.14 2.19 21.17
C GLY A 27 10.44 1.61 19.78
N GLY A 28 10.49 2.42 18.73
CA GLY A 28 10.80 1.99 17.37
C GLY A 28 10.10 2.90 16.35
N ALA A 29 10.71 3.15 15.20
CA ALA A 29 10.07 3.94 14.15
C ALA A 29 8.94 3.10 13.53
N MET A 30 7.69 3.41 13.89
CA MET A 30 6.50 2.86 13.24
C MET A 30 5.93 3.93 12.33
N HIS A 31 5.88 3.65 11.03
CA HIS A 31 5.29 4.49 10.01
C HIS A 31 3.89 3.99 9.69
N VAL A 32 2.94 4.93 9.59
CA VAL A 32 1.58 4.63 9.13
C VAL A 32 1.33 5.44 7.88
N LEU A 33 1.01 4.75 6.79
CA LEU A 33 0.71 5.34 5.50
C LEU A 33 -0.76 5.03 5.16
N HIS A 34 -1.52 6.05 4.78
CA HIS A 34 -2.87 5.87 4.29
C HIS A 34 -2.89 6.13 2.79
N GLY A 35 -3.68 5.35 2.07
CA GLY A 35 -3.76 5.51 0.62
C GLY A 35 -5.01 4.94 0.01
N LEU A 36 -5.07 5.06 -1.32
CA LEU A 36 -6.15 4.56 -2.16
C LEU A 36 -5.54 3.69 -3.25
N LEU A 37 -6.02 2.46 -3.35
CA LEU A 37 -5.70 1.53 -4.42
C LEU A 37 -6.86 1.52 -5.41
N GLY A 38 -6.60 1.70 -6.69
CA GLY A 38 -7.66 1.72 -7.70
C GLY A 38 -7.19 1.26 -9.07
N ASN A 39 -8.12 0.78 -9.90
CA ASN A 39 -7.86 0.43 -11.31
C ASN A 39 -8.69 1.27 -12.30
N GLY A 40 -9.24 2.40 -11.83
CA GLY A 40 -10.13 3.27 -12.61
C GLY A 40 -11.60 2.81 -12.66
N VAL A 41 -11.92 1.62 -12.14
CA VAL A 41 -13.29 1.09 -12.05
C VAL A 41 -13.70 0.86 -10.59
N SER A 42 -12.82 0.26 -9.79
CA SER A 42 -13.00 0.07 -8.36
C SER A 42 -11.86 0.72 -7.61
N GLU A 43 -12.20 1.28 -6.46
CA GLU A 43 -11.25 1.86 -5.51
C GLU A 43 -11.39 1.15 -4.16
N MET A 44 -10.29 1.11 -3.42
CA MET A 44 -10.24 0.49 -2.10
C MET A 44 -9.23 1.24 -1.23
N PRO A 45 -9.64 1.74 -0.05
CA PRO A 45 -8.70 2.39 0.85
C PRO A 45 -7.70 1.36 1.39
N VAL A 46 -6.48 1.81 1.60
CA VAL A 46 -5.37 0.98 2.09
C VAL A 46 -4.69 1.69 3.25
N THR A 47 -4.37 0.93 4.29
CA THR A 47 -3.50 1.38 5.37
C THR A 47 -2.27 0.49 5.43
N ILE A 48 -1.08 1.07 5.35
CA ILE A 48 0.18 0.36 5.52
C ILE A 48 0.77 0.76 6.87
N ARG A 49 1.16 -0.23 7.66
CA ARG A 49 1.95 -0.03 8.87
C ARG A 49 3.30 -0.68 8.66
N SER A 50 4.36 0.08 8.83
CA SER A 50 5.72 -0.44 8.64
C SER A 50 6.61 -0.07 9.81
N GLY A 51 7.55 -0.96 10.10
CA GLY A 51 8.68 -0.72 10.99
C GLY A 51 9.92 -1.37 10.41
N GLN A 52 11.04 -1.27 11.12
CA GLN A 52 12.37 -1.60 10.60
C GLN A 52 12.49 -2.95 9.85
N ASP A 53 11.78 -3.99 10.30
CA ASP A 53 11.85 -5.34 9.70
C ASP A 53 10.48 -5.91 9.29
N TRP A 54 9.39 -5.13 9.38
CA TRP A 54 8.05 -5.65 9.13
C TRP A 54 7.15 -4.65 8.41
N THR A 55 6.19 -5.18 7.66
CA THR A 55 5.17 -4.39 6.98
C THR A 55 3.85 -5.14 7.02
N ASP A 56 2.82 -4.46 7.52
CA ASP A 56 1.43 -4.91 7.54
C ASP A 56 0.61 -4.05 6.59
N VAL A 57 -0.29 -4.67 5.85
CA VAL A 57 -1.14 -4.01 4.85
C VAL A 57 -2.58 -4.36 5.16
N ASP A 58 -3.38 -3.35 5.45
CA ASP A 58 -4.81 -3.49 5.70
C ASP A 58 -5.59 -2.93 4.51
N PHE A 59 -6.43 -3.77 3.92
CA PHE A 59 -7.31 -3.41 2.82
C PHE A 59 -8.69 -3.12 3.40
N GLY A 60 -9.19 -1.90 3.20
CA GLY A 60 -10.54 -1.57 3.59
C GLY A 60 -11.58 -2.21 2.67
N LYS A 61 -12.84 -1.80 2.84
CA LYS A 61 -13.93 -2.32 2.00
C LYS A 61 -13.72 -1.94 0.53
N GLY A 62 -13.84 -2.92 -0.36
CA GLY A 62 -13.77 -2.73 -1.81
C GLY A 62 -13.77 -4.08 -2.53
N ASN A 63 -14.01 -4.04 -3.85
CA ASN A 63 -14.04 -5.24 -4.68
C ASN A 63 -12.80 -5.38 -5.57
N LEU A 64 -11.79 -4.52 -5.38
CA LEU A 64 -10.62 -4.47 -6.23
C LEU A 64 -9.84 -5.79 -6.23
N LEU A 65 -9.74 -6.46 -5.07
CA LEU A 65 -9.09 -7.76 -4.90
C LEU A 65 -9.79 -8.91 -5.62
N ASN A 66 -11.00 -8.71 -6.15
CA ASN A 66 -11.65 -9.69 -7.04
C ASN A 66 -11.02 -9.68 -8.44
N PHE A 67 -10.27 -8.64 -8.79
CA PHE A 67 -9.68 -8.43 -10.11
C PHE A 67 -8.15 -8.47 -10.11
N VAL A 68 -7.53 -8.44 -8.93
CA VAL A 68 -6.07 -8.42 -8.78
C VAL A 68 -5.64 -9.40 -7.70
N ASP A 69 -4.47 -10.02 -7.88
CA ASP A 69 -3.91 -10.92 -6.89
C ASP A 69 -3.48 -10.15 -5.63
N GLU A 70 -4.18 -10.41 -4.52
CA GLU A 70 -3.94 -9.74 -3.23
C GLU A 70 -2.49 -9.90 -2.76
N ARG A 71 -1.91 -11.09 -2.94
CA ARG A 71 -0.53 -11.38 -2.51
C ARG A 71 0.48 -10.52 -3.26
N THR A 72 0.29 -10.35 -4.57
CA THR A 72 1.11 -9.48 -5.43
C THR A 72 0.99 -8.02 -5.01
N VAL A 73 -0.24 -7.54 -4.77
CA VAL A 73 -0.49 -6.17 -4.30
C VAL A 73 0.19 -5.94 -2.95
N ARG A 74 0.02 -6.83 -1.96
CA ARG A 74 0.69 -6.73 -0.65
C ARG A 74 2.21 -6.64 -0.78
N ARG A 75 2.82 -7.46 -1.65
CA ARG A 75 4.27 -7.44 -1.90
C ARG A 75 4.71 -6.09 -2.48
N MET A 76 4.00 -5.58 -3.49
CA MET A 76 4.32 -4.29 -4.13
C MET A 76 4.19 -3.14 -3.14
N LEU A 77 3.10 -3.10 -2.36
CA LEU A 77 2.88 -2.07 -1.34
C LEU A 77 3.94 -2.10 -0.24
N GLY A 78 4.36 -3.29 0.18
CA GLY A 78 5.44 -3.44 1.16
C GLY A 78 6.78 -2.92 0.64
N GLN A 79 7.09 -3.14 -0.64
CA GLN A 79 8.29 -2.58 -1.26
C GLN A 79 8.24 -1.05 -1.31
N VAL A 80 7.12 -0.47 -1.74
CA VAL A 80 6.93 0.99 -1.78
C VAL A 80 7.10 1.61 -0.38
N ALA A 81 6.53 1.00 0.65
CA ALA A 81 6.65 1.49 2.02
C ALA A 81 8.11 1.52 2.49
N ARG A 82 8.88 0.45 2.20
CA ARG A 82 10.33 0.39 2.52
C ARG A 82 11.13 1.44 1.77
N GLU A 83 10.85 1.65 0.48
CA GLU A 83 11.50 2.70 -0.31
C GLU A 83 11.20 4.09 0.25
N MET A 84 9.98 4.32 0.76
CA MET A 84 9.62 5.59 1.41
C MET A 84 10.23 5.78 2.81
N GLU A 85 10.65 4.71 3.49
CA GLU A 85 11.37 4.79 4.77
C GLU A 85 12.86 5.14 4.58
N LEU A 86 13.42 4.86 3.40
CA LEU A 86 14.81 5.20 3.03
C LEU A 86 14.99 6.67 2.60
N HIS A 87 13.90 7.44 2.49
CA HIS A 87 13.86 8.84 2.07
C HIS A 87 13.26 9.77 3.14
#